data_AF-A0A7Y6EVW4-F1
#
_entry.id   AF-A0A7Y6EVW4-F1
#
_cell.length_a   1.000
_cell.length_b   1.000
_cell.length_c   1.000
_cell.angle_alpha   90.00
_cell.angle_beta   90.00
_cell.angle_gamma   90.00
#
_symmetry.space_group_name_H-M   'P 1'
#
loop_
_entity.id
_entity.type
_entity.pdbx_description
1 polymer ?
#
loop_
_entity_poly.entity_id
_entity_poly.type
_entity_poly.pdbx_seq_one_letter_code
_entity_poly.pdbx_strand_id
1 'polypeptide(L)'
;MDATSLKEQLLIIHSTNLSVDAIEQPYELALHMMEHIGSTDPVLRDELIYVTFATWIGQGIFSKEQLRLLLYKAMDDQHLFYGVGEQGTDSVFTRAFSVLLLPPILNADRKEPFLTNKDIEAIHYRLTTYLKSEKDVRGYVEGKGWTHTPAHASDAVEDLAQSPYLDAAALLDLLDSLAVKIMESGTVYIHDEDQRIAYAVVTILRRNQLNRHDIASWVDLLGQAADQTQERTYVVNSLMRMNVRVFLQTLYLAIRREEMDPFPTVRELVLNVLEKSEH
;
A
#
# COMPACT_ATOMS: atom_id res chain seq x y z
N MET A 1 16.08 21.64 -6.75
CA MET A 1 16.47 21.33 -8.15
C MET A 1 15.20 21.23 -8.99
N ASP A 2 15.18 21.70 -10.23
CA ASP A 2 14.00 21.50 -11.09
C ASP A 2 13.91 20.06 -11.61
N ALA A 3 12.73 19.67 -12.12
CA ALA A 3 12.43 18.30 -12.54
C ALA A 3 13.33 17.83 -13.70
N THR A 4 13.69 18.73 -14.62
CA THR A 4 14.51 18.38 -15.80
C THR A 4 15.94 18.06 -15.37
N SER A 5 16.52 18.94 -14.56
CA SER A 5 17.86 18.76 -14.01
C SER A 5 17.95 17.50 -13.15
N LEU A 6 16.92 17.23 -12.34
CA LEU A 6 16.83 16.01 -11.55
C LEU A 6 16.78 14.76 -12.45
N LYS A 7 15.96 14.80 -13.50
CA LYS A 7 15.84 13.68 -14.46
C LYS A 7 17.17 13.37 -15.14
N GLU A 8 17.87 14.39 -15.64
CA GLU A 8 19.18 14.23 -16.28
C GLU A 8 20.21 13.61 -15.31
N GLN A 9 20.24 14.08 -14.07
CA GLN A 9 21.13 13.54 -13.05
C GLN A 9 20.80 12.08 -12.72
N LEU A 10 19.53 11.73 -12.55
CA LEU A 10 19.11 10.35 -12.27
C LEU A 10 19.39 9.41 -13.45
N LEU A 11 19.25 9.87 -14.70
CA LEU A 11 19.64 9.08 -15.89
C LEU A 11 21.13 8.72 -15.88
N ILE A 12 22.00 9.65 -15.48
CA ILE A 12 23.44 9.39 -15.34
C ILE A 12 23.68 8.33 -14.25
N ILE A 13 23.03 8.48 -13.09
CA ILE A 13 23.15 7.54 -11.97
C ILE A 13 22.66 6.13 -12.38
N HIS A 14 21.56 6.03 -13.13
CA HIS A 14 21.09 4.75 -13.67
C HIS A 14 22.08 4.13 -14.65
N SER A 15 22.74 4.94 -15.49
CA SER A 15 23.78 4.46 -16.41
C SER A 15 25.02 3.91 -15.71
N THR A 16 25.25 4.27 -14.45
CA THR A 16 26.33 3.77 -13.59
C THR A 16 25.85 2.67 -12.63
N ASN A 17 24.76 1.97 -12.97
CA ASN A 17 24.14 0.94 -12.12
C ASN A 17 23.78 1.43 -10.71
N LEU A 18 23.29 2.68 -10.61
CA LEU A 18 22.87 3.30 -9.36
C LEU A 18 24.00 3.47 -8.31
N SER A 19 25.27 3.43 -8.75
CA SER A 19 26.41 3.68 -7.85
C SER A 19 26.39 5.10 -7.29
N VAL A 20 26.69 5.19 -5.99
CA VAL A 20 26.81 6.47 -5.26
C VAL A 20 28.24 7.00 -5.22
N ASP A 21 29.22 6.31 -5.80
CA ASP A 21 30.65 6.65 -5.69
C ASP A 21 30.97 8.06 -6.21
N ALA A 22 30.16 8.55 -7.16
CA ALA A 22 30.28 9.89 -7.74
C ALA A 22 29.31 10.92 -7.12
N ILE A 23 28.57 10.56 -6.07
CA ILE A 23 27.53 11.38 -5.47
C ILE A 23 27.98 11.83 -4.08
N GLU A 24 28.41 13.08 -3.97
CA GLU A 24 28.93 13.62 -2.70
C GLU A 24 27.85 13.70 -1.61
N GLN A 25 26.60 13.96 -1.97
CA GLN A 25 25.49 14.15 -1.03
C GLN A 25 24.22 13.40 -1.46
N PRO A 26 24.16 12.06 -1.31
CA PRO A 26 23.02 11.25 -1.75
C PRO A 26 21.70 11.63 -1.06
N TYR A 27 21.77 12.09 0.19
CA TYR A 27 20.59 12.52 0.94
C TYR A 27 19.98 13.82 0.42
N GLU A 28 20.78 14.80 0.03
CA GLU A 28 20.28 16.05 -0.57
C GLU A 28 19.59 15.77 -1.91
N LEU A 29 20.14 14.85 -2.71
CA LEU A 29 19.45 14.41 -3.92
C LEU A 29 18.13 13.73 -3.60
N ALA A 30 18.08 12.92 -2.53
CA ALA A 30 16.85 12.29 -2.08
C ALA A 30 15.77 13.29 -1.64
N LEU A 31 16.15 14.42 -1.05
CA LEU A 31 15.21 15.50 -0.74
C LEU A 31 14.62 16.12 -2.02
N HIS A 32 15.42 16.32 -3.06
CA HIS A 32 14.90 16.73 -4.37
C HIS A 32 14.02 15.65 -5.01
N MET A 33 14.35 14.37 -4.88
CA MET A 33 13.47 13.30 -5.33
C MET A 33 12.11 13.32 -4.61
N MET A 34 12.09 13.62 -3.30
CA MET A 34 10.83 13.80 -2.55
C MET A 34 10.00 14.97 -3.10
N GLU A 35 10.63 16.09 -3.47
CA GLU A 35 9.92 17.24 -4.06
C GLU A 35 9.21 16.89 -5.38
N HIS A 36 9.73 15.91 -6.13
CA HIS A 36 9.22 15.48 -7.43
C HIS A 36 8.59 14.07 -7.40
N ILE A 37 8.32 13.52 -6.21
CA ILE A 37 7.82 12.14 -6.05
C ILE A 37 6.46 11.90 -6.71
N GLY A 38 5.69 12.97 -6.94
CA GLY A 38 4.41 12.96 -7.63
C GLY A 38 4.45 13.50 -9.06
N SER A 39 5.62 13.53 -9.72
CA SER A 39 5.75 14.04 -11.09
C SER A 39 4.77 13.36 -12.06
N THR A 40 4.21 14.11 -13.00
CA THR A 40 3.35 13.54 -14.07
C THR A 40 4.13 12.86 -15.18
N ASP A 41 5.46 13.03 -15.19
CA ASP A 41 6.37 12.30 -16.07
C ASP A 41 6.65 10.90 -15.46
N PRO A 42 6.10 9.82 -16.04
CA PRO A 42 6.25 8.46 -15.50
C PRO A 42 7.70 7.97 -15.51
N VAL A 43 8.53 8.44 -16.43
CA VAL A 43 9.95 8.06 -16.46
C VAL A 43 10.66 8.66 -15.25
N LEU A 44 10.41 9.94 -14.95
CA LEU A 44 11.01 10.57 -13.78
C LEU A 44 10.50 9.92 -12.48
N ARG A 45 9.20 9.68 -12.37
CA ARG A 45 8.57 9.20 -11.15
C ARG A 45 8.83 7.71 -10.88
N ASP A 46 8.49 6.85 -11.83
CA ASP A 46 8.43 5.40 -11.64
C ASP A 46 9.81 4.79 -11.89
N GLU A 47 10.40 5.08 -13.06
CA GLU A 47 11.64 4.45 -13.50
C GLU A 47 12.88 5.02 -12.83
N LEU A 48 12.87 6.31 -12.48
CA LEU A 48 14.03 6.99 -11.92
C LEU A 48 13.90 7.18 -10.41
N ILE A 49 12.98 8.02 -9.93
CA ILE A 49 12.86 8.38 -8.50
C ILE A 49 12.59 7.13 -7.65
N TYR A 50 11.53 6.38 -7.95
CA TYR A 50 11.16 5.23 -7.12
C TYR A 50 12.23 4.14 -7.13
N VAL A 51 12.75 3.75 -8.30
CA VAL A 51 13.82 2.75 -8.41
C VAL A 51 15.09 3.18 -7.66
N THR A 52 15.46 4.46 -7.74
CA THR A 52 16.60 5.00 -7.00
C THR A 52 16.37 4.89 -5.49
N PHE A 53 15.21 5.32 -4.98
CA PHE A 53 14.86 5.16 -3.57
C PHE A 53 14.94 3.71 -3.12
N ALA A 54 14.22 2.81 -3.80
CA ALA A 54 14.17 1.39 -3.44
C ALA A 54 15.56 0.76 -3.41
N THR A 55 16.39 1.08 -4.41
CA THR A 55 17.75 0.55 -4.51
C THR A 55 18.67 1.12 -3.43
N TRP A 56 18.71 2.43 -3.24
CA TRP A 56 19.61 3.06 -2.28
C TRP A 56 19.24 2.75 -0.83
N ILE A 57 17.95 2.65 -0.51
CA ILE A 57 17.50 2.15 0.80
C ILE A 57 17.95 0.71 0.99
N GLY A 58 17.75 -0.15 -0.02
CA GLY A 58 18.16 -1.56 0.03
C GLY A 58 19.68 -1.77 0.14
N GLN A 59 20.47 -0.85 -0.40
CA GLN A 59 21.93 -0.84 -0.32
C GLN A 59 22.48 -0.18 0.96
N GLY A 60 21.61 0.39 1.81
CA GLY A 60 22.03 1.04 3.05
C GLY A 60 22.78 2.36 2.84
N ILE A 61 22.49 3.08 1.74
CA ILE A 61 23.14 4.37 1.43
C ILE A 61 22.79 5.45 2.46
N PHE A 62 21.57 5.42 2.98
CA PHE A 62 21.08 6.40 3.95
C PHE A 62 21.35 5.95 5.39
N SER A 63 21.68 6.92 6.25
CA SER A 63 21.74 6.67 7.69
C SER A 63 20.35 6.37 8.25
N LYS A 64 20.31 5.72 9.42
CA LYS A 64 19.06 5.45 10.16
C LYS A 64 18.25 6.71 10.45
N GLU A 65 18.93 7.82 10.76
CA GLU A 65 18.29 9.11 10.97
C GLU A 65 17.69 9.67 9.68
N GLN A 66 18.42 9.57 8.56
CA GLN A 66 17.94 10.00 7.25
C GLN A 66 16.72 9.19 6.78
N LEU A 67 16.74 7.86 6.98
CA LEU A 67 15.60 7.00 6.68
C LEU A 67 14.37 7.38 7.52
N ARG A 68 14.56 7.66 8.81
CA ARG A 68 13.47 8.14 9.68
C ARG A 68 12.93 9.50 9.22
N LEU A 69 13.78 10.43 8.80
CA LEU A 69 13.36 11.72 8.26
C LEU A 69 12.58 11.58 6.94
N LEU A 70 13.05 10.74 6.01
CA LEU A 70 12.34 10.45 4.76
C LEU A 70 10.97 9.82 5.02
N LEU A 71 10.88 8.91 5.99
CA LEU A 71 9.63 8.28 6.40
C LEU A 71 8.60 9.32 6.87
N TYR A 72 9.00 10.20 7.79
CA TYR A 72 8.09 11.25 8.28
C TYR A 72 7.70 12.24 7.19
N LYS A 73 8.62 12.57 6.27
CA LYS A 73 8.33 13.41 5.12
C LYS A 73 7.31 12.73 4.19
N ALA A 74 7.49 11.45 3.88
CA ALA A 74 6.55 10.69 3.05
C ALA A 74 5.15 10.66 3.63
N MET A 75 5.00 10.62 4.96
CA MET A 75 3.70 10.58 5.64
C MET A 75 3.10 11.96 5.96
N ASP A 76 3.73 13.06 5.55
CA ASP A 76 3.28 14.41 5.90
C ASP A 76 2.09 14.90 5.03
N ASP A 77 1.61 16.10 5.35
CA ASP A 77 0.43 16.69 4.70
C ASP A 77 0.71 17.22 3.28
N GLN A 78 1.97 17.35 2.91
CA GLN A 78 2.44 17.72 1.57
C GLN A 78 2.79 16.49 0.72
N HIS A 79 2.71 15.28 1.29
CA HIS A 79 3.03 14.02 0.63
C HIS A 79 1.84 13.05 0.70
N LEU A 80 1.79 12.13 1.67
CA LEU A 80 0.71 11.13 1.81
C LEU A 80 -0.70 11.75 1.84
N PHE A 81 -0.86 12.94 2.41
CA PHE A 81 -2.16 13.61 2.47
C PHE A 81 -2.33 14.78 1.50
N TYR A 82 -1.43 14.93 0.53
CA TYR A 82 -1.49 16.02 -0.44
C TYR A 82 -2.76 15.96 -1.30
N GLY A 83 -3.71 16.87 -1.06
CA GLY A 83 -5.00 16.88 -1.76
C GLY A 83 -5.84 15.62 -1.50
N VAL A 84 -5.69 14.96 -0.34
CA VAL A 84 -6.39 13.71 -0.04
C VAL A 84 -7.91 13.85 -0.21
N GLY A 85 -8.51 12.86 -0.88
CA GLY A 85 -9.94 12.83 -1.19
C GLY A 85 -10.30 13.46 -2.54
N GLU A 86 -9.39 14.21 -3.18
CA GLU A 86 -9.54 14.59 -4.59
C GLU A 86 -9.52 13.36 -5.49
N GLN A 87 -10.27 13.43 -6.59
CA GLN A 87 -10.34 12.40 -7.62
C GLN A 87 -10.09 13.00 -9.00
N GLY A 88 -9.37 12.28 -9.85
CA GLY A 88 -9.16 12.69 -11.25
C GLY A 88 -8.05 13.72 -11.45
N THR A 89 -7.50 14.29 -10.38
CA THR A 89 -6.40 15.27 -10.42
C THR A 89 -5.04 14.58 -10.40
N ASP A 90 -3.97 15.35 -10.63
CA ASP A 90 -2.59 14.82 -10.59
C ASP A 90 -2.03 14.74 -9.17
N SER A 91 -2.76 15.25 -8.15
CA SER A 91 -2.33 15.16 -6.74
C SER A 91 -2.22 13.71 -6.26
N VAL A 92 -2.92 12.78 -6.92
CA VAL A 92 -2.88 11.35 -6.63
C VAL A 92 -1.47 10.76 -6.77
N PHE A 93 -0.64 11.25 -7.71
CA PHE A 93 0.70 10.71 -7.93
C PHE A 93 1.59 10.93 -6.71
N THR A 94 1.49 12.12 -6.09
CA THR A 94 2.22 12.42 -4.85
C THR A 94 1.83 11.43 -3.76
N ARG A 95 0.54 11.23 -3.51
CA ARG A 95 0.06 10.34 -2.43
C ARG A 95 0.43 8.88 -2.70
N ALA A 96 0.22 8.43 -3.93
CA ALA A 96 0.54 7.08 -4.41
C ALA A 96 2.00 6.70 -4.20
N PHE A 97 2.94 7.56 -4.58
CA PHE A 97 4.36 7.24 -4.49
C PHE A 97 4.93 7.56 -3.10
N SER A 98 4.29 8.45 -2.34
CA SER A 98 4.63 8.67 -0.94
C SER A 98 4.35 7.44 -0.09
N VAL A 99 3.17 6.80 -0.24
CA VAL A 99 2.87 5.56 0.49
C VAL A 99 3.75 4.40 0.04
N LEU A 100 4.13 4.34 -1.25
CA LEU A 100 5.01 3.31 -1.80
C LEU A 100 6.46 3.40 -1.26
N LEU A 101 6.86 4.53 -0.68
CA LEU A 101 8.17 4.69 -0.06
C LEU A 101 8.27 4.04 1.33
N LEU A 102 7.13 3.75 1.99
CA LEU A 102 7.12 3.13 3.32
C LEU A 102 7.71 1.70 3.31
N PRO A 103 7.29 0.78 2.41
CA PRO A 103 7.82 -0.58 2.30
C PRO A 103 9.35 -0.72 2.35
N PRO A 104 10.15 -0.05 1.48
CA PRO A 104 11.61 -0.21 1.53
C PRO A 104 12.22 0.28 2.86
N ILE A 105 11.67 1.34 3.47
CA ILE A 105 12.14 1.85 4.76
C ILE A 105 11.82 0.86 5.89
N LEU A 106 10.58 0.35 5.92
CA LEU A 106 10.16 -0.68 6.88
C LEU A 106 10.98 -1.96 6.70
N ASN A 107 11.33 -2.34 5.48
CA ASN A 107 12.22 -3.46 5.21
C ASN A 107 13.63 -3.23 5.76
N ALA A 108 14.19 -2.03 5.59
CA ALA A 108 15.48 -1.66 6.16
C ALA A 108 15.44 -1.74 7.70
N ASP A 109 14.37 -1.26 8.33
CA ASP A 109 14.17 -1.36 9.78
C ASP A 109 14.11 -2.83 10.26
N ARG A 110 13.43 -3.71 9.52
CA ARG A 110 13.41 -5.15 9.87
C ARG A 110 14.78 -5.81 9.79
N LYS A 111 15.65 -5.36 8.88
CA LYS A 111 17.03 -5.87 8.76
C LYS A 111 17.93 -5.30 9.85
N GLU A 112 17.85 -3.99 10.08
CA GLU A 112 18.64 -3.28 11.08
C GLU A 112 17.78 -2.28 11.85
N PRO A 113 17.17 -2.68 12.99
CA PRO A 113 16.20 -1.85 13.68
C PRO A 113 16.70 -0.44 14.01
N PHE A 114 15.82 0.54 13.78
CA PHE A 114 16.02 1.95 14.08
C PHE A 114 14.72 2.72 14.38
N LEU A 115 13.56 2.19 13.99
CA LEU A 115 12.26 2.75 14.32
C LEU A 115 11.84 2.36 15.74
N THR A 116 11.28 3.32 16.46
CA THR A 116 10.74 3.13 17.81
C THR A 116 9.27 2.72 17.75
N ASN A 117 8.72 2.24 18.88
CA ASN A 117 7.28 1.98 18.99
C ASN A 117 6.43 3.20 18.58
N LYS A 118 6.86 4.41 18.95
CA LYS A 118 6.16 5.66 18.58
C LYS A 118 6.17 5.92 17.08
N ASP A 119 7.26 5.54 16.39
CA ASP A 119 7.31 5.66 14.93
C ASP A 119 6.34 4.66 14.29
N ILE A 120 6.27 3.41 14.77
CA ILE A 120 5.32 2.42 14.28
C ILE A 120 3.86 2.83 14.54
N GLU A 121 3.55 3.35 15.72
CA GLU A 121 2.23 3.92 16.04
C GLU A 121 1.85 5.07 15.09
N ALA A 122 2.80 5.94 14.76
CA ALA A 122 2.57 7.04 13.82
C ALA A 122 2.32 6.52 12.40
N ILE A 123 3.07 5.51 11.94
CA ILE A 123 2.86 4.89 10.62
C ILE A 123 1.50 4.22 10.58
N HIS A 124 1.14 3.43 11.60
CA HIS A 124 -0.17 2.79 11.70
C HIS A 124 -1.30 3.80 11.60
N TYR A 125 -1.28 4.83 12.44
CA TYR A 125 -2.31 5.87 12.43
C TYR A 125 -2.44 6.59 11.08
N ARG A 126 -1.32 7.01 10.49
CA ARG A 126 -1.33 7.74 9.21
C ARG A 126 -1.78 6.83 8.06
N LEU A 127 -1.33 5.58 8.03
CA LEU A 127 -1.67 4.63 6.96
C LEU A 127 -3.15 4.22 7.00
N THR A 128 -3.69 3.90 8.17
CA THR A 128 -5.13 3.56 8.30
C THR A 128 -6.02 4.77 7.99
N THR A 129 -5.60 5.97 8.42
CA THR A 129 -6.28 7.23 8.06
C THR A 129 -6.26 7.46 6.55
N TYR A 130 -5.12 7.26 5.89
CA TYR A 130 -4.98 7.42 4.45
C TYR A 130 -5.86 6.43 3.67
N LEU A 131 -5.83 5.14 4.04
CA LEU A 131 -6.70 4.12 3.44
C LEU A 131 -8.19 4.52 3.53
N LYS A 132 -8.65 5.01 4.68
CA LYS A 132 -10.06 5.43 4.84
C LYS A 132 -10.40 6.71 4.05
N SER A 133 -9.43 7.60 3.88
CA SER A 133 -9.64 8.95 3.31
C SER A 133 -9.45 9.00 1.80
N GLU A 134 -8.55 8.21 1.22
CA GLU A 134 -8.28 8.19 -0.22
C GLU A 134 -9.51 7.76 -1.01
N LYS A 135 -9.82 8.49 -2.08
CA LYS A 135 -10.94 8.24 -2.99
C LYS A 135 -10.51 8.02 -4.43
N ASP A 136 -9.31 8.45 -4.81
CA ASP A 136 -8.76 8.19 -6.12
C ASP A 136 -8.07 6.84 -6.14
N VAL A 137 -8.76 5.87 -6.73
CA VAL A 137 -8.37 4.45 -6.80
C VAL A 137 -7.95 4.04 -8.21
N ARG A 138 -7.66 5.02 -9.09
CA ARG A 138 -7.18 4.71 -10.45
C ARG A 138 -5.91 3.85 -10.36
N GLY A 139 -5.79 2.86 -11.24
CA GLY A 139 -4.59 2.03 -11.37
C GLY A 139 -3.56 2.67 -12.29
N TYR A 140 -3.97 3.02 -13.51
CA TYR A 140 -3.14 3.60 -14.57
C TYR A 140 -3.83 4.82 -15.19
N VAL A 141 -3.04 5.85 -15.52
CA VAL A 141 -3.49 7.04 -16.24
C VAL A 141 -2.73 7.13 -17.57
N GLU A 142 -3.47 7.09 -18.68
CA GLU A 142 -2.89 7.16 -20.02
C GLU A 142 -1.98 8.40 -20.18
N GLY A 143 -0.77 8.17 -20.68
CA GLY A 143 0.26 9.20 -20.84
C GLY A 143 0.94 9.67 -19.55
N LYS A 144 0.48 9.25 -18.36
CA LYS A 144 1.07 9.64 -17.06
C LYS A 144 1.55 8.47 -16.20
N GLY A 145 1.20 7.23 -16.55
CA GLY A 145 1.68 6.02 -15.87
C GLY A 145 0.85 5.58 -14.68
N TRP A 146 1.48 4.86 -13.76
CA TRP A 146 0.81 4.23 -12.62
C TRP A 146 0.42 5.23 -11.53
N THR A 147 -0.75 5.02 -10.93
CA THR A 147 -1.18 5.66 -9.68
C THR A 147 -1.31 4.62 -8.57
N HIS A 148 -2.10 3.57 -8.78
CA HIS A 148 -2.10 2.37 -7.93
C HIS A 148 -2.22 2.61 -6.42
N THR A 149 -2.98 3.62 -5.98
CA THR A 149 -3.07 3.95 -4.55
C THR A 149 -3.49 2.79 -3.66
N PRO A 150 -4.45 1.89 -4.02
CA PRO A 150 -4.82 0.77 -3.15
C PRO A 150 -3.71 -0.28 -3.07
N ALA A 151 -3.05 -0.55 -4.19
CA ALA A 151 -1.94 -1.49 -4.28
C ALA A 151 -0.72 -1.00 -3.49
N HIS A 152 -0.29 0.24 -3.68
CA HIS A 152 0.85 0.81 -2.96
C HIS A 152 0.59 0.91 -1.45
N ALA A 153 -0.63 1.26 -1.05
CA ALA A 153 -1.02 1.26 0.36
C ALA A 153 -1.02 -0.15 0.95
N SER A 154 -1.41 -1.16 0.17
CA SER A 154 -1.41 -2.56 0.62
C SER A 154 0.00 -3.07 0.88
N ASP A 155 0.98 -2.74 0.04
CA ASP A 155 2.38 -3.06 0.33
C ASP A 155 2.86 -2.42 1.64
N ALA A 156 2.49 -1.16 1.88
CA ALA A 156 2.81 -0.49 3.14
C ALA A 156 2.17 -1.20 4.34
N VAL A 157 0.93 -1.69 4.20
CA VAL A 157 0.27 -2.51 5.23
C VAL A 157 0.98 -3.84 5.42
N GLU A 158 1.36 -4.51 4.34
CA GLU A 158 2.08 -5.79 4.39
C GLU A 158 3.41 -5.66 5.16
N ASP A 159 4.21 -4.65 4.85
CA ASP A 159 5.47 -4.38 5.52
C ASP A 159 5.29 -3.94 6.97
N LEU A 160 4.28 -3.12 7.25
CA LEU A 160 3.97 -2.64 8.61
C LEU A 160 3.48 -3.78 9.51
N ALA A 161 2.63 -4.67 8.99
CA ALA A 161 2.03 -5.80 9.72
C ALA A 161 3.08 -6.79 10.27
N GLN A 162 4.30 -6.78 9.71
CA GLN A 162 5.42 -7.59 10.19
C GLN A 162 6.06 -7.04 11.46
N SER A 163 5.79 -5.78 11.83
CA SER A 163 6.38 -5.15 13.00
C SER A 163 5.98 -5.87 14.30
N PRO A 164 6.93 -6.18 15.19
CA PRO A 164 6.63 -6.79 16.49
C PRO A 164 5.90 -5.84 17.44
N TYR A 165 5.84 -4.55 17.11
CA TYR A 165 5.20 -3.51 17.90
C TYR A 165 3.68 -3.44 17.68
N LEU A 166 3.15 -4.08 16.63
CA LEU A 166 1.70 -4.15 16.42
C LEU A 166 1.07 -5.28 17.24
N ASP A 167 0.01 -4.93 17.96
CA ASP A 167 -0.84 -5.86 18.68
C ASP A 167 -2.05 -6.30 17.83
N ALA A 168 -2.88 -7.17 18.41
CA ALA A 168 -4.07 -7.69 17.74
C ALA A 168 -5.06 -6.59 17.32
N ALA A 169 -5.22 -5.54 18.13
CA ALA A 169 -6.14 -4.45 17.83
C ALA A 169 -5.64 -3.62 16.64
N ALA A 170 -4.34 -3.32 16.58
CA ALA A 170 -3.73 -2.61 15.46
C ALA A 170 -3.79 -3.44 14.16
N LEU A 171 -3.57 -4.75 14.24
CA LEU A 171 -3.71 -5.67 13.10
C LEU A 171 -5.15 -5.74 12.58
N LEU A 172 -6.14 -5.74 13.48
CA LEU A 172 -7.55 -5.71 13.10
C LEU A 172 -7.92 -4.38 12.42
N ASP A 173 -7.45 -3.23 12.93
CA ASP A 173 -7.68 -1.93 12.28
C ASP A 173 -7.04 -1.84 10.88
N LEU A 174 -5.91 -2.53 10.65
CA LEU A 174 -5.34 -2.67 9.30
C LEU A 174 -6.25 -3.50 8.38
N LEU A 175 -6.80 -4.62 8.86
CA LEU A 175 -7.78 -5.41 8.09
C LEU A 175 -9.02 -4.59 7.75
N ASP A 176 -9.56 -3.84 8.72
CA ASP A 176 -10.74 -2.99 8.51
C ASP A 176 -10.44 -1.86 7.52
N SER A 177 -9.23 -1.31 7.56
CA SER A 177 -8.78 -0.29 6.60
C SER A 177 -8.62 -0.85 5.18
N LEU A 178 -8.12 -2.08 5.03
CA LEU A 178 -8.08 -2.79 3.74
C LEU A 178 -9.49 -3.13 3.24
N ALA A 179 -10.42 -3.48 4.13
CA ALA A 179 -11.81 -3.76 3.76
C ALA A 179 -12.46 -2.57 3.04
N VAL A 180 -12.14 -1.33 3.44
CA VAL A 180 -12.59 -0.12 2.72
C VAL A 180 -12.17 -0.14 1.25
N LYS A 181 -10.96 -0.65 0.94
CA LYS A 181 -10.47 -0.76 -0.44
C LYS A 181 -11.01 -1.97 -1.17
N ILE A 182 -11.17 -3.11 -0.50
CA ILE A 182 -11.80 -4.31 -1.07
C ILE A 182 -13.25 -4.01 -1.47
N MET A 183 -13.96 -3.24 -0.65
CA MET A 183 -15.33 -2.79 -0.90
C MET A 183 -15.39 -1.48 -1.71
N GLU A 184 -14.38 -1.18 -2.52
CA GLU A 184 -14.46 -0.04 -3.44
C GLU A 184 -15.57 -0.26 -4.48
N SER A 185 -16.28 0.81 -4.84
CA SER A 185 -17.49 0.74 -5.67
C SER A 185 -17.52 1.70 -6.85
N GLY A 186 -16.52 2.58 -6.98
CA GLY A 186 -16.36 3.49 -8.12
C GLY A 186 -15.75 2.81 -9.35
N THR A 187 -14.98 1.74 -9.17
CA THR A 187 -14.34 0.99 -10.27
C THR A 187 -14.07 -0.46 -9.87
N VAL A 188 -13.87 -1.33 -10.87
CA VAL A 188 -13.27 -2.65 -10.65
C VAL A 188 -11.76 -2.54 -10.73
N TYR A 189 -11.06 -3.27 -9.88
CA TYR A 189 -9.61 -3.45 -9.94
C TYR A 189 -9.22 -4.41 -11.05
N ILE A 190 -8.23 -4.01 -11.86
CA ILE A 190 -7.81 -4.75 -13.07
C ILE A 190 -6.29 -4.81 -13.23
N HIS A 191 -5.54 -4.31 -12.25
CA HIS A 191 -4.07 -4.18 -12.31
C HIS A 191 -3.45 -4.79 -11.04
N ASP A 192 -3.87 -6.00 -10.66
CA ASP A 192 -3.35 -6.77 -9.53
C ASP A 192 -3.52 -6.12 -8.14
N GLU A 193 -4.42 -5.13 -8.00
CA GLU A 193 -4.71 -4.54 -6.69
C GLU A 193 -5.25 -5.58 -5.71
N ASP A 194 -6.08 -6.52 -6.18
CA ASP A 194 -6.62 -7.63 -5.39
C ASP A 194 -5.52 -8.57 -4.86
N GLN A 195 -4.50 -8.85 -5.68
CA GLN A 195 -3.37 -9.69 -5.30
C GLN A 195 -2.50 -9.01 -4.22
N ARG A 196 -2.22 -7.71 -4.38
CA ARG A 196 -1.41 -6.96 -3.39
C ARG A 196 -2.16 -6.77 -2.08
N ILE A 197 -3.48 -6.53 -2.11
CA ILE A 197 -4.30 -6.54 -0.89
C ILE A 197 -4.28 -7.93 -0.23
N ALA A 198 -4.37 -9.02 -1.01
CA ALA A 198 -4.34 -10.37 -0.48
C ALA A 198 -3.01 -10.69 0.24
N TYR A 199 -1.87 -10.23 -0.27
CA TYR A 199 -0.58 -10.40 0.41
C TYR A 199 -0.52 -9.68 1.75
N ALA A 200 -1.03 -8.44 1.82
CA ALA A 200 -1.15 -7.72 3.09
C ALA A 200 -2.02 -8.47 4.11
N VAL A 201 -3.18 -8.96 3.68
CA VAL A 201 -4.10 -9.74 4.53
C VAL A 201 -3.46 -11.05 4.99
N VAL A 202 -2.78 -11.78 4.10
CA VAL A 202 -2.07 -13.01 4.45
C VAL A 202 -0.99 -12.74 5.50
N THR A 203 -0.23 -11.66 5.34
CA THR A 203 0.80 -11.28 6.31
C THR A 203 0.21 -10.93 7.68
N ILE A 204 -0.92 -10.21 7.72
CA ILE A 204 -1.65 -9.95 8.97
C ILE A 204 -2.12 -11.26 9.62
N LEU A 205 -2.79 -12.13 8.86
CA LEU A 205 -3.31 -13.40 9.39
C LEU A 205 -2.20 -14.33 9.87
N ARG A 206 -1.04 -14.33 9.19
CA ARG A 206 0.14 -15.11 9.58
C ARG A 206 0.71 -14.71 10.95
N ARG A 207 0.43 -13.49 11.42
CA ARG A 207 0.77 -13.09 12.80
C ARG A 207 0.07 -13.95 13.85
N ASN A 208 -1.06 -14.56 13.49
CA ASN A 208 -1.84 -15.46 14.35
C ASN A 208 -2.17 -14.83 15.73
N GLN A 209 -2.44 -13.52 15.74
CA GLN A 209 -2.83 -12.76 16.94
C GLN A 209 -4.32 -12.45 16.98
N LEU A 210 -5.03 -12.62 15.87
CA LEU A 210 -6.48 -12.42 15.78
C LEU A 210 -7.21 -13.70 16.13
N ASN A 211 -8.28 -13.59 16.92
CA ASN A 211 -9.10 -14.73 17.27
C ASN A 211 -10.08 -15.08 16.13
N ARG A 212 -10.69 -16.27 16.20
CA ARG A 212 -11.65 -16.75 15.21
C ARG A 212 -12.85 -15.82 15.02
N HIS A 213 -13.33 -15.20 16.09
CA HIS A 213 -14.50 -14.31 16.03
C HIS A 213 -14.20 -13.06 15.21
N ASP A 214 -13.04 -12.44 15.42
CA ASP A 214 -12.64 -11.23 14.68
C ASP A 214 -12.45 -11.53 13.19
N ILE A 215 -11.79 -12.66 12.87
CA ILE A 215 -11.61 -13.11 11.49
C ILE A 215 -12.97 -13.40 10.83
N ALA A 216 -13.87 -14.12 11.51
CA ALA A 216 -15.20 -14.42 10.98
C ALA A 216 -16.01 -13.15 10.75
N SER A 217 -16.00 -12.21 11.70
CA SER A 217 -16.71 -10.94 11.60
C SER A 217 -16.20 -10.11 10.41
N TRP A 218 -14.89 -10.10 10.18
CA TRP A 218 -14.29 -9.40 9.05
C TRP A 218 -14.63 -10.04 7.70
N VAL A 219 -14.59 -11.37 7.59
CA VAL A 219 -15.00 -12.07 6.36
C VAL A 219 -16.50 -11.90 6.09
N ASP A 220 -17.34 -11.97 7.13
CA ASP A 220 -18.78 -11.75 7.03
C ASP A 220 -19.11 -10.31 6.62
N LEU A 221 -18.35 -9.31 7.10
CA LEU A 221 -18.48 -7.91 6.68
C LEU A 221 -18.30 -7.77 5.17
N LEU A 222 -17.25 -8.39 4.60
CA LEU A 222 -17.01 -8.37 3.16
C LEU A 222 -18.16 -9.04 2.40
N GLY A 223 -18.65 -10.17 2.89
CA GLY A 223 -19.80 -10.87 2.31
C GLY A 223 -21.09 -10.05 2.33
N GLN A 224 -21.40 -9.37 3.44
CA GLN A 224 -22.62 -8.58 3.57
C GLN A 224 -22.59 -7.28 2.76
N ALA A 225 -21.42 -6.67 2.59
CA ALA A 225 -21.29 -5.48 1.76
C ALA A 225 -21.68 -5.74 0.30
N ALA A 226 -21.48 -6.98 -0.17
CA ALA A 226 -22.00 -7.42 -1.45
C ALA A 226 -23.55 -7.36 -1.50
N ASP A 227 -24.24 -7.61 -0.39
CA ASP A 227 -25.69 -7.80 -0.33
C ASP A 227 -26.49 -6.53 -0.03
N GLN A 228 -25.86 -5.48 0.50
CA GLN A 228 -26.55 -4.23 0.86
C GLN A 228 -26.93 -3.40 -0.38
N THR A 229 -28.13 -3.64 -0.92
CA THR A 229 -28.64 -2.98 -2.13
C THR A 229 -29.39 -1.67 -1.89
N GLN A 230 -29.66 -1.27 -0.64
CA GLN A 230 -30.73 -0.31 -0.35
C GLN A 230 -30.39 1.17 -0.61
N GLU A 231 -29.12 1.54 -0.75
CA GLU A 231 -28.72 2.96 -0.91
C GLU A 231 -27.97 3.29 -2.21
N ARG A 232 -27.62 2.28 -3.01
CA ARG A 232 -26.74 2.42 -4.18
C ARG A 232 -27.40 1.96 -5.47
N THR A 233 -26.95 2.52 -6.60
CA THR A 233 -27.40 2.06 -7.92
C THR A 233 -26.95 0.61 -8.15
N TYR A 234 -27.69 -0.13 -8.99
CA TYR A 234 -27.35 -1.51 -9.35
C TYR A 234 -25.90 -1.65 -9.85
N VAL A 235 -25.43 -0.69 -10.65
CA VAL A 235 -24.06 -0.69 -11.19
C VAL A 235 -23.03 -0.58 -10.07
N VAL A 236 -23.18 0.37 -9.15
CA VAL A 236 -22.24 0.57 -8.04
C VAL A 236 -22.17 -0.67 -7.15
N ASN A 237 -23.31 -1.31 -6.87
CA ASN A 237 -23.34 -2.58 -6.16
C ASN A 237 -22.63 -3.70 -6.94
N SER A 238 -22.81 -3.76 -8.26
CA SER A 238 -22.14 -4.75 -9.10
C SER A 238 -20.62 -4.59 -9.13
N LEU A 239 -20.10 -3.36 -9.10
CA LEU A 239 -18.65 -3.09 -9.06
C LEU A 239 -18.05 -3.55 -7.74
N MET A 240 -18.68 -3.17 -6.61
CA MET A 240 -18.27 -3.62 -5.29
C MET A 240 -18.31 -5.14 -5.14
N ARG A 241 -19.40 -5.78 -5.56
CA ARG A 241 -19.53 -7.24 -5.58
C ARG A 241 -18.40 -7.90 -6.35
N MET A 242 -18.03 -7.34 -7.49
CA MET A 242 -16.92 -7.85 -8.30
C MET A 242 -15.60 -7.77 -7.54
N ASN A 243 -15.26 -6.62 -6.97
CA ASN A 243 -14.02 -6.43 -6.21
C ASN A 243 -13.94 -7.39 -5.01
N VAL A 244 -15.01 -7.47 -4.21
CA VAL A 244 -15.09 -8.39 -3.07
C VAL A 244 -14.90 -9.84 -3.53
N ARG A 245 -15.63 -10.28 -4.57
CA ARG A 245 -15.56 -11.66 -5.05
C ARG A 245 -14.17 -12.00 -5.59
N VAL A 246 -13.59 -11.14 -6.43
CA VAL A 246 -12.24 -11.34 -6.98
C VAL A 246 -11.22 -11.40 -5.86
N PHE A 247 -11.27 -10.46 -4.90
CA PHE A 247 -10.40 -10.48 -3.74
C PHE A 247 -10.52 -11.78 -2.94
N LEU A 248 -11.74 -12.24 -2.62
CA LEU A 248 -11.96 -13.46 -1.86
C LEU A 248 -11.45 -14.72 -2.60
N GLN A 249 -11.63 -14.77 -3.92
CA GLN A 249 -11.06 -15.83 -4.76
C GLN A 249 -9.52 -15.80 -4.73
N THR A 250 -8.92 -14.62 -4.87
CA THR A 250 -7.47 -14.42 -4.82
C THR A 250 -6.90 -14.79 -3.44
N LEU A 251 -7.55 -14.36 -2.35
CA LEU A 251 -7.18 -14.73 -0.98
C LEU A 251 -7.24 -16.24 -0.78
N TYR A 252 -8.35 -16.88 -1.17
CA TYR A 252 -8.51 -18.33 -1.08
C TYR A 252 -7.38 -19.07 -1.80
N LEU A 253 -7.07 -18.66 -3.04
CA LEU A 253 -5.98 -19.24 -3.82
C LEU A 253 -4.61 -18.99 -3.16
N ALA A 254 -4.36 -17.81 -2.62
CA ALA A 254 -3.10 -17.47 -1.95
C ALA A 254 -2.83 -18.38 -0.73
N ILE A 255 -3.88 -18.71 0.05
CA ILE A 255 -3.75 -19.52 1.28
C ILE A 255 -4.10 -21.00 1.08
N ARG A 256 -4.35 -21.45 -0.15
CA ARG A 256 -4.90 -22.80 -0.45
C ARG A 256 -4.08 -23.98 0.07
N ARG A 257 -2.79 -23.77 0.38
CA ARG A 257 -1.83 -24.77 0.88
C ARG A 257 -1.29 -24.46 2.28
N GLU A 258 -1.79 -23.41 2.92
CA GLU A 258 -1.33 -23.00 4.25
C GLU A 258 -2.04 -23.85 5.31
N GLU A 259 -1.35 -24.81 5.92
CA GLU A 259 -1.99 -25.74 6.88
C GLU A 259 -1.99 -25.24 8.33
N MET A 260 -1.27 -24.16 8.62
CA MET A 260 -1.18 -23.58 9.96
C MET A 260 -2.37 -22.66 10.24
N ASP A 261 -2.80 -22.59 11.50
CA ASP A 261 -3.77 -21.59 11.93
C ASP A 261 -3.28 -20.16 11.63
N PRO A 262 -4.19 -19.24 11.25
CA PRO A 262 -5.64 -19.42 11.14
C PRO A 262 -6.14 -19.86 9.76
N PHE A 263 -5.26 -20.22 8.82
CA PHE A 263 -5.59 -20.35 7.40
C PHE A 263 -6.65 -21.42 7.06
N PRO A 264 -6.70 -22.62 7.69
CA PRO A 264 -7.80 -23.56 7.47
C PRO A 264 -9.19 -22.95 7.77
N THR A 265 -9.30 -22.21 8.88
CA THR A 265 -10.53 -21.53 9.26
C THR A 265 -10.88 -20.41 8.28
N VAL A 266 -9.89 -19.62 7.84
CA VAL A 266 -10.10 -18.56 6.85
C VAL A 266 -10.60 -19.13 5.54
N ARG A 267 -10.04 -20.25 5.06
CA ARG A 267 -10.51 -20.94 3.84
C ARG A 267 -11.98 -21.35 3.94
N GLU A 268 -12.38 -21.93 5.06
CA GLU A 268 -13.78 -22.33 5.31
C GLU A 268 -14.72 -21.12 5.26
N LEU A 269 -14.38 -20.04 5.98
CA LEU A 269 -15.17 -18.81 6.02
C LEU A 269 -15.31 -18.17 4.63
N VAL A 270 -14.20 -18.08 3.88
CA VAL A 270 -14.19 -17.50 2.53
C VAL A 270 -15.03 -18.33 1.55
N LEU A 271 -14.92 -19.67 1.59
CA LEU A 271 -15.75 -20.55 0.77
C LEU A 271 -17.24 -20.36 1.06
N ASN A 272 -17.63 -20.31 2.34
CA ASN A 272 -19.02 -20.10 2.74
C ASN A 272 -19.60 -18.77 2.21
N VAL A 273 -18.79 -17.71 2.12
CA VAL A 273 -19.21 -16.42 1.53
C VAL A 273 -19.32 -16.53 0.01
N LEU A 274 -18.34 -17.14 -0.66
CA LEU A 274 -18.34 -17.29 -2.11
C LEU A 274 -19.54 -18.12 -2.61
N GLU A 275 -19.88 -19.22 -1.93
CA GLU A 275 -21.01 -20.09 -2.30
C GLU A 275 -22.37 -19.41 -2.15
N LYS A 276 -22.54 -18.54 -1.14
CA LYS A 276 -23.79 -17.77 -0.94
C LYS A 276 -24.02 -16.75 -2.05
N SER A 277 -22.95 -16.21 -2.64
CA SER A 277 -23.03 -15.17 -3.67
C SER A 277 -23.46 -15.66 -5.06
N GLU A 278 -23.59 -16.98 -5.25
CA GLU A 278 -24.02 -17.59 -6.51
C GLU A 278 -25.56 -17.73 -6.64
N HIS A 279 -26.33 -17.31 -5.63
CA HIS A 279 -27.81 -17.39 -5.59
C HIS A 279 -28.43 -15.99 -5.50
#